data_AF-A0A833W3L1-F1
#
_entry.id   AF-A0A833W3L1-F1
#
_cell.length_a   1.000
_cell.length_b   1.000
_cell.length_c   1.000
_cell.angle_alpha   90.00
_cell.angle_beta   90.00
_cell.angle_gamma   90.00
#
_symmetry.space_group_name_H-M   'P 1'
#
loop_
_entity.id
_entity.type
_entity.pdbx_description
1 polymer ?
#
loop_
_entity_poly.entity_id
_entity_poly.type
_entity_poly.pdbx_seq_one_letter_code
_entity_poly.pdbx_strand_id
1 'polypeptide(L)'
;MSSSSRGPGAGARRRRTRCRRCQASVRTECGDCHFCRDMKKFGGPGRMKQSCLLRQCTAVSAAPTAGGHPSPADLAPIWGAGGDSVKGHGKLPWVLSFIH
;
A
#
# COMPACT_ATOMS: atom_id res chain seq x y z
N MET A 1 -2.71 -20.45 -32.25
CA MET A 1 -3.43 -20.28 -30.99
C MET A 1 -2.47 -20.53 -29.84
N SER A 2 -1.82 -19.48 -29.32
CA SER A 2 -0.88 -19.62 -28.21
C SER A 2 -1.31 -18.68 -27.10
N SER A 3 -1.82 -19.27 -26.03
CA SER A 3 -2.42 -18.61 -24.87
C SER A 3 -1.34 -17.92 -24.03
N SER A 4 -1.30 -16.58 -24.08
CA SER A 4 -0.43 -15.79 -23.20
C SER A 4 -1.01 -15.70 -21.79
N SER A 5 -0.53 -16.57 -20.89
CA SER A 5 -0.78 -16.47 -19.44
C SER A 5 -0.01 -15.28 -18.86
N ARG A 6 -0.68 -14.12 -18.76
CA ARG A 6 -0.18 -12.97 -18.00
C ARG A 6 -0.31 -13.24 -16.51
N GLY A 7 0.83 -13.38 -15.82
CA GLY A 7 0.90 -13.48 -14.36
C GLY A 7 0.42 -12.19 -13.65
N PRO A 8 0.02 -12.26 -12.36
CA PRO A 8 -0.44 -11.10 -11.63
C PRO A 8 0.74 -10.15 -11.33
N GLY A 9 0.71 -8.96 -11.94
CA GLY A 9 1.66 -7.90 -11.64
C GLY A 9 1.64 -7.53 -10.15
N ALA A 10 2.82 -7.52 -9.54
CA ALA A 10 3.06 -7.02 -8.19
C ALA A 10 2.68 -5.54 -8.13
N GLY A 11 1.45 -5.23 -7.73
CA GLY A 11 0.97 -3.84 -7.65
C GLY A 11 -0.54 -3.69 -7.54
N ALA A 12 -1.32 -4.67 -8.01
CA ALA A 12 -2.76 -4.67 -7.77
C ALA A 12 -3.03 -5.10 -6.32
N ARG A 13 -3.16 -4.14 -5.40
CA ARG A 13 -3.65 -4.38 -4.04
C ARG A 13 -5.02 -5.03 -4.15
N ARG A 14 -5.06 -6.37 -4.11
CA ARG A 14 -6.30 -7.15 -4.21
C ARG A 14 -7.29 -6.57 -3.22
N ARG A 15 -8.41 -6.06 -3.72
CA ARG A 15 -9.48 -5.51 -2.89
C ARG A 15 -9.89 -6.61 -1.91
N ARG A 16 -9.63 -6.38 -0.62
CA ARG A 16 -9.80 -7.43 0.38
C ARG A 16 -11.28 -7.78 0.45
N THR A 17 -11.58 -9.06 0.27
CA THR A 17 -12.97 -9.55 0.27
C THR A 17 -13.44 -9.71 1.71
N ARG A 18 -14.68 -9.28 1.99
CA ARG A 18 -15.35 -9.52 3.28
C ARG A 18 -15.39 -11.03 3.60
N CYS A 19 -15.19 -11.40 4.86
CA CYS A 19 -15.12 -12.82 5.24
C CYS A 19 -16.47 -13.54 5.18
N ARG A 20 -17.59 -12.81 5.19
CA ARG A 20 -18.98 -13.34 5.16
C ARG A 20 -19.36 -14.26 6.32
N ARG A 21 -18.50 -14.45 7.33
CA ARG A 21 -18.73 -15.34 8.48
C ARG A 21 -18.73 -14.62 9.83
N CYS A 22 -18.16 -13.41 9.92
CA CYS A 22 -18.17 -12.64 11.16
C CYS A 22 -19.53 -11.97 11.40
N GLN A 23 -19.85 -11.72 12.67
CA GLN A 23 -21.05 -11.00 13.13
C GLN A 23 -21.31 -9.72 12.32
N ALA A 24 -20.28 -8.90 12.08
CA ALA A 24 -20.42 -7.69 11.27
C ALA A 24 -20.84 -7.98 9.81
N SER A 25 -20.29 -9.01 9.17
CA SER A 25 -20.60 -9.32 7.76
C SER A 25 -22.01 -9.87 7.57
N VAL A 26 -22.54 -10.60 8.55
CA VAL A 26 -23.88 -11.23 8.50
C VAL A 26 -24.98 -10.28 8.96
N ARG A 27 -24.65 -9.21 9.69
CA ARG A 27 -25.62 -8.23 10.17
C ARG A 27 -26.29 -7.49 9.01
N THR A 28 -27.56 -7.14 9.23
CA THR A 28 -28.29 -6.17 8.41
C THR A 28 -27.72 -4.76 8.61
N GLU A 29 -28.05 -3.86 7.70
CA GLU A 29 -27.63 -2.47 7.77
C GLU A 29 -28.47 -1.76 8.82
N CYS A 30 -27.84 -1.01 9.72
CA CYS A 30 -28.60 -0.42 10.82
C CYS A 30 -29.47 0.77 10.44
N GLY A 31 -29.32 1.36 9.24
CA GLY A 31 -30.14 2.49 8.78
C GLY A 31 -29.71 3.85 9.34
N ASP A 32 -29.29 3.92 10.61
CA ASP A 32 -29.06 5.20 11.29
C ASP A 32 -27.61 5.69 11.33
N CYS A 33 -26.65 4.84 10.93
CA CYS A 33 -25.24 5.20 10.94
C CYS A 33 -24.88 6.27 9.88
N HIS A 34 -23.79 7.01 10.08
CA HIS A 34 -23.34 8.03 9.11
C HIS A 34 -23.24 7.52 7.67
N PHE A 35 -22.65 6.33 7.47
CA PHE A 35 -22.55 5.71 6.14
C PHE A 35 -23.87 5.15 5.64
N CYS A 36 -24.79 4.78 6.53
CA CYS A 36 -26.12 4.27 6.19
C CYS A 36 -26.97 5.42 5.65
N ARG A 37 -26.97 6.55 6.36
CA ARG A 37 -27.65 7.78 5.97
C ARG A 37 -27.12 8.38 4.66
N ASP A 38 -25.89 8.06 4.24
CA ASP A 38 -25.38 8.42 2.90
C ASP A 38 -25.93 7.51 1.78
N MET A 39 -26.37 6.28 2.06
CA MET A 39 -26.79 5.38 0.97
C MET A 39 -28.10 5.83 0.34
N LYS A 40 -28.19 5.74 -0.99
CA LYS A 40 -29.39 6.13 -1.76
C LYS A 40 -30.68 5.45 -1.31
N LYS A 41 -30.61 4.17 -0.92
CA LYS A 41 -31.79 3.42 -0.43
C LYS A 41 -32.34 3.93 0.90
N PHE A 42 -31.53 4.64 1.68
CA PHE A 42 -31.93 5.28 2.92
C PHE A 42 -32.15 6.79 2.73
N GLY A 43 -32.26 7.27 1.47
CA GLY A 43 -32.49 8.68 1.13
C GLY A 43 -31.24 9.56 1.09
N GLY A 44 -30.04 8.98 1.21
CA GLY A 44 -28.79 9.72 1.22
C GLY A 44 -28.24 10.14 -0.14
N PRO A 45 -27.27 11.08 -0.18
CA PRO A 45 -26.67 11.59 -1.42
C PRO A 45 -25.79 10.57 -2.17
N GLY A 46 -25.35 9.49 -1.53
CA GLY A 46 -24.59 8.39 -2.13
C GLY A 46 -23.16 8.76 -2.53
N ARG A 47 -22.55 9.72 -1.82
CA ARG A 47 -21.23 10.26 -2.17
C ARG A 47 -20.10 9.41 -1.58
N MET A 48 -20.30 8.83 -0.41
CA MET A 48 -19.23 8.15 0.34
C MET A 48 -19.01 6.71 -0.12
N LYS A 49 -20.07 6.04 -0.60
CA LYS A 49 -20.02 4.65 -1.12
C LYS A 49 -19.36 3.65 -0.14
N GLN A 50 -19.50 3.90 1.16
CA GLN A 50 -18.97 3.04 2.23
C GLN A 50 -20.05 2.06 2.72
N SER A 51 -19.63 0.94 3.31
CA SER A 51 -20.54 0.03 4.02
C SER A 51 -20.94 0.61 5.37
N CYS A 52 -22.08 0.15 5.91
CA CYS A 52 -22.51 0.44 7.27
C CYS A 52 -21.37 0.21 8.29
N LEU A 53 -21.23 1.12 9.27
CA LEU A 53 -20.24 1.04 10.34
C LEU A 53 -20.30 -0.30 11.08
N LEU A 54 -21.51 -0.74 11.42
CA LEU A 54 -21.72 -2.00 12.14
C LEU A 54 -21.48 -3.25 11.27
N ARG A 55 -21.24 -3.07 9.97
CA ARG A 55 -20.97 -4.15 9.00
C ARG A 55 -19.52 -4.18 8.53
N GLN A 56 -18.64 -3.39 9.14
CA GLN A 56 -17.22 -3.43 8.82
C GLN A 56 -16.61 -4.77 9.26
N CYS A 57 -16.07 -5.50 8.30
CA CYS A 57 -15.51 -6.82 8.53
C CYS A 57 -14.19 -6.72 9.30
N THR A 58 -14.11 -7.36 10.47
CA THR A 58 -12.89 -7.40 11.31
C THR A 58 -11.65 -7.95 10.58
N ALA A 59 -11.83 -8.97 9.71
CA ALA A 59 -10.74 -9.51 8.90
C ALA A 59 -10.21 -8.53 7.82
N VAL A 60 -10.96 -7.47 7.52
CA VAL A 60 -10.57 -6.46 6.52
C VAL A 60 -9.81 -5.29 7.15
N SER A 61 -10.02 -5.02 8.44
CA SER A 61 -9.51 -3.86 9.17
C SER A 61 -8.00 -3.85 9.45
N ALA A 62 -7.26 -4.91 9.07
CA ALA A 62 -5.78 -4.90 9.13
C ALA A 62 -5.21 -4.10 7.94
N ALA A 63 -5.43 -2.79 7.96
CA ALA A 63 -4.59 -1.71 7.42
C ALA A 63 -5.38 -0.39 7.47
N PRO A 64 -5.16 0.47 8.47
CA PRO A 64 -5.51 1.87 8.32
C PRO A 64 -4.55 2.52 7.28
N THR A 65 -5.00 3.63 6.70
CA THR A 65 -4.24 4.61 5.90
C THR A 65 -3.74 4.20 4.50
N ALA A 66 -4.58 4.45 3.49
CA ALA A 66 -4.12 5.09 2.25
C ALA A 66 -4.82 6.45 2.19
N GLY A 67 -4.33 7.38 3.00
CA GLY A 67 -4.92 8.71 3.19
C GLY A 67 -4.43 9.34 4.49
N GLY A 68 -3.19 9.85 4.46
CA GLY A 68 -2.71 10.95 5.31
C GLY A 68 -2.61 10.69 6.82
N HIS A 69 -1.47 10.15 7.26
CA HIS A 69 -0.61 10.72 8.31
C HIS A 69 0.63 9.81 8.39
N PRO A 70 1.85 10.33 8.19
CA PRO A 70 3.06 9.52 8.28
C PRO A 70 3.26 9.05 9.72
N SER A 71 3.69 7.80 9.87
CA SER A 71 4.16 7.26 11.13
C SER A 71 5.47 7.97 11.51
N PRO A 72 5.74 8.27 12.79
CA PRO A 72 7.04 8.82 13.21
C PRO A 72 8.22 7.87 12.91
N ALA A 73 7.96 6.61 12.55
CA ALA A 73 8.98 5.67 12.08
C ALA A 73 9.45 5.92 10.63
N ASP A 74 8.67 6.66 9.82
CA ASP A 74 9.03 7.03 8.43
C ASP A 74 9.80 8.36 8.36
N LEU A 75 9.95 9.07 9.48
CA LEU A 75 10.82 10.24 9.61
C LEU A 75 12.22 9.78 10.01
N ALA A 76 12.91 9.10 9.09
CA ALA A 76 14.33 8.84 9.26
C ALA A 76 15.10 10.18 9.23
N PRO A 77 16.00 10.47 10.19
CA PRO A 77 16.85 11.64 10.11
C PRO A 77 17.82 11.48 8.94
N ILE A 78 17.85 12.48 8.07
CA ILE A 78 18.85 12.68 7.01
C ILE A 78 20.20 13.02 7.64
N TRP A 79 20.80 12.09 8.38
CA TRP A 79 22.19 12.20 8.79
C TRP A 79 22.92 10.87 8.66
N GLY A 80 23.85 10.83 7.70
CA GLY A 80 25.04 9.99 7.78
C GLY A 80 24.94 8.60 7.12
N ALA A 81 25.23 8.54 5.83
CA ALA A 81 25.93 7.41 5.25
C ALA A 81 26.91 7.93 4.20
N GLY A 82 28.10 8.33 4.66
CA GLY A 82 29.30 8.30 3.86
C GLY A 82 29.86 6.87 3.80
N GLY A 83 30.55 6.55 2.71
CA GLY A 83 31.30 5.31 2.50
C GLY A 83 31.13 4.84 1.05
N ASP A 84 31.89 5.36 0.08
CA ASP A 84 33.26 4.98 -0.32
C ASP A 84 33.33 3.75 -1.23
N SER A 85 34.12 3.93 -2.30
CA SER A 85 34.81 2.89 -3.09
C SER A 85 34.01 2.05 -4.09
N VAL A 86 33.90 2.56 -5.33
CA VAL A 86 33.88 1.70 -6.52
C VAL A 86 35.01 2.07 -7.48
N LYS A 87 35.88 1.08 -7.68
CA LYS A 87 37.13 1.03 -8.45
C LYS A 87 37.03 1.71 -9.82
N GLY A 88 37.92 2.68 -10.05
CA GLY A 88 38.23 3.20 -11.37
C GLY A 88 38.93 2.14 -12.23
N HIS A 89 38.31 1.80 -13.36
CA HIS A 89 39.01 1.18 -14.48
C HIS A 89 39.66 2.29 -15.31
N GLY A 90 40.89 2.66 -14.95
CA GLY A 90 41.73 3.61 -15.67
C GLY A 90 42.99 2.91 -16.16
N LYS A 91 42.92 2.41 -17.39
CA LYS A 91 44.04 1.92 -18.19
C LYS A 91 45.00 3.10 -18.44
N LEU A 92 46.32 2.96 -18.18
CA LEU A 92 47.40 3.55 -18.99
C LEU A 92 48.79 2.96 -18.60
N PRO A 93 49.73 2.84 -19.55
CA PRO A 93 50.84 1.88 -19.53
C PRO A 93 52.21 2.44 -19.09
N TRP A 94 53.05 1.53 -18.56
CA TRP A 94 54.52 1.45 -18.63
C TRP A 94 55.28 2.69 -19.15
N VAL A 95 55.68 3.60 -18.24
CA VAL A 95 56.69 4.62 -18.54
C VAL A 95 57.63 4.87 -17.34
N LEU A 96 58.91 4.54 -17.56
CA LEU A 96 60.16 5.00 -16.92
C LEU A 96 60.43 4.61 -15.44
N SER A 97 61.33 3.67 -15.10
CA SER A 97 62.80 3.55 -15.31
C SER A 97 63.68 4.47 -14.44
N PHE A 98 64.43 3.81 -13.54
CA PHE A 98 65.84 4.02 -13.16
C PHE A 98 66.33 5.40 -12.69
N ILE A 99 66.61 5.52 -11.38
CA ILE A 99 67.67 6.37 -10.81
C ILE A 99 68.34 5.62 -9.64
N HIS A 100 69.53 5.07 -9.90
CA HIS A 100 70.69 5.12 -8.99
C HIS A 100 71.91 5.40 -9.86
#